data_AF-A0A9R1BWY2-F1
#
_entry.id   AF-A0A9R1BWY2-F1
#
_cell.length_a   1.000
_cell.length_b   1.000
_cell.length_c   1.000
_cell.angle_alpha   90.00
_cell.angle_beta   90.00
_cell.angle_gamma   90.00
#
_symmetry.space_group_name_H-M   'P 1'
#
loop_
_entity.id
_entity.type
_entity.pdbx_description
1 polymer ?
#
loop_
_entity_poly.entity_id
_entity_poly.type
_entity_poly.pdbx_seq_one_letter_code
_entity_poly.pdbx_strand_id
1 'polypeptide(L)'
;MPGTTTGPSKENMTLKATGGGSYKFGDDFRQKLGVSLDKLDEMDSVVSGANFLLQNVPGAAFTHMSGKRNSIDISPDNLFPYLLVNIGSGVSILKVALLRHHDSHMEIQQNAAHITMCYQQGLSTSTLASSFGKVITSMKKLADYKPEDLASALLSAFTYNIAQISFLVASLLGLRRVFFGGSYIRGHKSTMDNISYALDFWSESQMQASFLQHEGYLGALGALMSYGDPRDENLNLEESQEENSHEAAGPTDVTSADEHNDSNIFPYLLVNIGSGVSMIEVIGKGKFERIIGSHLGGGTILGLARLLTGCSSYEEFLDLSRRGDNLAVDLTVGDIYGERGYPKIGLPASTTAASFGKVNSGKLSEYKAEDLAAALLNSFTYNIGQIAYFVANLSGLKRIFFRGAYVCGHEKTMDKISRSLKYWSKGEVQTTFLCHEGFLGTLGAFWSYENMGIDGLASHEVIREVLLGAPYTGQFPSSPLTPEQENGGNVNAEVEVERLRRDNAVLKSELERLQRENAELKAKLVKSDEAATL
;
A
#
# COMPACT_ATOMS: atom_id res chain seq x y z
N MET A 1 -20.01 -2.17 71.11
CA MET A 1 -19.95 -2.64 69.70
C MET A 1 -19.96 -1.41 68.81
N PRO A 2 -18.82 -0.99 68.22
CA PRO A 2 -18.82 0.09 67.24
C PRO A 2 -19.49 -0.41 65.96
N GLY A 3 -20.36 0.41 65.38
CA GLY A 3 -21.13 0.10 64.19
C GLY A 3 -20.23 -0.23 63.01
N THR A 4 -20.43 -1.42 62.45
CA THR A 4 -19.93 -1.80 61.13
C THR A 4 -20.64 -0.95 60.09
N THR A 5 -19.94 0.02 59.51
CA THR A 5 -20.32 0.63 58.24
C THR A 5 -20.29 -0.46 57.18
N THR A 6 -21.47 -0.91 56.75
CA THR A 6 -21.63 -1.72 55.56
C THR A 6 -21.17 -0.88 54.37
N GLY A 7 -20.05 -1.27 53.75
CA GLY A 7 -19.67 -0.73 52.43
C GLY A 7 -20.79 -0.97 51.42
N PRO A 8 -20.81 -0.22 50.30
CA PRO A 8 -21.87 -0.37 49.30
C PRO A 8 -21.97 -1.83 48.86
N SER A 9 -23.20 -2.34 48.80
CA SER A 9 -23.51 -3.69 48.33
C SER A 9 -22.82 -3.96 46.99
N LYS A 10 -22.12 -5.10 46.87
CA LYS A 10 -21.43 -5.55 45.65
C LYS A 10 -22.35 -5.75 44.43
N GLU A 11 -23.65 -5.54 44.58
CA GLU A 11 -24.62 -5.69 43.50
C GLU A 11 -24.74 -4.35 42.75
N ASN A 12 -24.30 -4.37 41.48
CA ASN A 12 -24.43 -3.34 40.44
C ASN A 12 -23.31 -2.28 40.31
N MET A 13 -22.04 -2.64 40.50
CA MET A 13 -20.95 -1.76 40.06
C MET A 13 -20.84 -1.77 38.53
N THR A 14 -20.91 -0.60 37.90
CA THR A 14 -20.75 -0.42 36.45
C THR A 14 -19.48 0.37 36.14
N LEU A 15 -18.62 -0.18 35.28
CA LEU A 15 -17.36 0.44 34.87
C LEU A 15 -17.44 0.84 33.39
N LYS A 16 -17.16 2.12 33.09
CA LYS A 16 -16.98 2.58 31.71
C LYS A 16 -15.70 2.00 31.11
N ALA A 17 -15.83 1.26 30.02
CA ALA A 17 -14.72 0.58 29.35
C ALA A 17 -14.84 0.74 27.84
N THR A 18 -13.71 0.80 27.14
CA THR A 18 -13.66 0.96 25.68
C THR A 18 -12.69 -0.04 25.04
N GLY A 19 -12.62 -0.03 23.71
CA GLY A 19 -11.80 -0.93 22.91
C GLY A 19 -12.33 -2.36 22.85
N GLY A 20 -11.77 -3.16 21.95
CA GLY A 20 -12.20 -4.55 21.73
C GLY A 20 -12.21 -5.44 22.98
N GLY A 21 -11.32 -5.18 23.95
CA GLY A 21 -11.30 -5.91 25.23
C GLY A 21 -12.60 -5.77 26.03
N SER A 22 -13.28 -4.62 25.96
CA SER A 22 -14.56 -4.40 26.64
C SER A 22 -15.68 -5.30 26.09
N TYR A 23 -15.61 -5.66 24.80
CA TYR A 23 -16.52 -6.61 24.17
C TYR A 23 -16.11 -8.04 24.51
N LYS A 24 -14.83 -8.38 24.31
CA LYS A 24 -14.30 -9.74 24.48
C LYS A 24 -14.40 -10.27 25.90
N PHE A 25 -14.16 -9.43 26.91
CA PHE A 25 -14.10 -9.83 28.31
C PHE A 25 -15.31 -9.36 29.13
N GLY A 26 -16.34 -8.78 28.50
CA GLY A 26 -17.49 -8.21 29.22
C GLY A 26 -18.23 -9.25 30.09
N ASP A 27 -18.44 -10.45 29.57
CA ASP A 27 -19.08 -11.54 30.32
C ASP A 27 -18.20 -12.06 31.46
N ASP A 28 -16.87 -12.11 31.25
CA ASP A 28 -15.91 -12.48 32.29
C ASP A 28 -15.95 -11.48 33.46
N PHE A 29 -16.00 -10.16 33.18
CA PHE A 29 -16.16 -9.14 34.23
C PHE A 29 -17.45 -9.32 35.02
N ARG A 30 -18.57 -9.60 34.33
CA ARG A 30 -19.86 -9.81 34.99
C ARG A 30 -19.86 -11.09 35.84
N GLN A 31 -19.41 -12.21 35.28
CA GLN A 31 -19.49 -13.52 35.93
C GLN A 31 -18.45 -13.69 37.05
N LYS A 32 -17.21 -13.23 36.85
CA LYS A 32 -16.12 -13.45 37.79
C LYS A 32 -15.99 -12.35 38.84
N LEU A 33 -16.34 -11.10 38.49
CA LEU A 33 -16.14 -9.94 39.36
C LEU A 33 -17.45 -9.29 39.81
N GLY A 34 -18.60 -9.65 39.24
CA GLY A 34 -19.89 -9.01 39.54
C GLY A 34 -19.98 -7.57 39.02
N VAL A 35 -19.13 -7.19 38.07
CA VAL A 35 -19.04 -5.83 37.51
C VAL A 35 -19.60 -5.82 36.09
N SER A 36 -20.52 -4.92 35.79
CA SER A 36 -20.97 -4.70 34.42
C SER A 36 -20.09 -3.66 33.72
N LEU A 37 -19.81 -3.85 32.43
CA LEU A 37 -19.11 -2.87 31.63
C LEU A 37 -20.11 -2.01 30.86
N ASP A 38 -20.06 -0.69 31.06
CA ASP A 38 -20.64 0.30 30.17
C ASP A 38 -19.67 0.49 29.00
N LYS A 39 -20.04 -0.03 27.83
CA LYS A 39 -19.13 -0.15 26.68
C LYS A 39 -19.20 1.12 25.84
N LEU A 40 -18.08 1.81 25.76
CA LEU A 40 -17.92 3.03 24.99
C LEU A 40 -17.22 2.75 23.67
N ASP A 41 -17.59 3.50 22.64
CA ASP A 41 -16.97 3.43 21.32
C ASP A 41 -15.46 3.75 21.37
N GLU A 42 -14.65 2.92 20.73
CA GLU A 42 -13.18 3.03 20.78
C GLU A 42 -12.67 4.32 20.13
N MET A 43 -13.22 4.66 18.96
CA MET A 43 -12.77 5.84 18.23
C MET A 43 -13.19 7.12 18.94
N ASP A 44 -14.43 7.21 19.41
CA ASP A 44 -14.90 8.37 20.18
C ASP A 44 -14.08 8.55 21.47
N SER A 45 -13.79 7.46 22.19
CA SER A 45 -13.00 7.51 23.42
C SER A 45 -11.57 7.98 23.13
N VAL A 46 -10.94 7.47 22.07
CA VAL A 46 -9.59 7.91 21.67
C VAL A 46 -9.57 9.39 21.30
N VAL A 47 -10.54 9.87 20.51
CA VAL A 47 -10.63 11.29 20.11
C VAL A 47 -10.91 12.18 21.31
N SER A 48 -11.83 11.79 22.20
CA SER A 48 -12.15 12.51 23.43
C SER A 48 -10.92 12.65 24.34
N GLY A 49 -10.19 11.56 24.56
CA GLY A 49 -8.94 11.58 25.33
C GLY A 49 -7.85 12.45 24.68
N ALA A 50 -7.71 12.41 23.35
CA ALA A 50 -6.75 13.24 22.63
C ALA A 50 -7.08 14.73 22.75
N ASN A 51 -8.35 15.12 22.56
CA ASN A 51 -8.80 16.50 22.71
C ASN A 51 -8.56 17.01 24.14
N PHE A 52 -8.92 16.22 25.15
CA PHE A 52 -8.68 16.59 26.54
C PHE A 52 -7.19 16.90 26.79
N LEU A 53 -6.27 16.02 26.36
CA LEU A 53 -4.84 16.24 26.56
C LEU A 53 -4.34 17.49 25.82
N LEU A 54 -4.70 17.61 24.54
CA LEU A 54 -4.23 18.71 23.70
C LEU A 54 -4.75 20.08 24.15
N GLN A 55 -5.93 20.14 24.78
CA GLN A 55 -6.53 21.39 25.24
C GLN A 55 -6.16 21.76 26.68
N ASN A 56 -5.91 20.78 27.55
CA ASN A 56 -5.81 21.02 29.00
C ASN A 56 -4.44 20.75 29.59
N VAL A 57 -3.54 20.05 28.87
CA VAL A 57 -2.23 19.65 29.41
C VAL A 57 -1.13 20.33 28.59
N PRO A 58 -0.51 21.41 29.11
CA PRO A 58 0.62 22.05 28.46
C PRO A 58 1.75 21.07 28.16
N GLY A 59 2.27 21.09 26.93
CA GLY A 59 3.31 20.17 26.49
C GLY A 59 2.84 18.72 26.25
N ALA A 60 1.53 18.47 26.20
CA ALA A 60 0.98 17.15 25.86
C ALA A 60 1.39 16.66 24.46
N ALA A 61 1.76 17.57 23.56
CA ALA A 61 2.31 17.25 22.26
C ALA A 61 3.74 17.75 22.09
N PHE A 62 4.53 17.03 21.30
CA PHE A 62 5.90 17.40 20.98
C PHE A 62 6.29 16.97 19.56
N THR A 63 7.25 17.65 18.95
CA THR A 63 7.95 17.17 17.75
C THR A 63 9.17 16.35 18.16
N HIS A 64 9.54 15.39 17.33
CA HIS A 64 10.77 14.62 17.49
C HIS A 64 11.45 14.44 16.13
N MET A 65 12.60 15.07 15.92
CA MET A 65 13.35 14.95 14.66
C MET A 65 14.85 14.99 14.92
N SER A 66 15.59 14.07 14.28
CA SER A 66 17.04 13.93 14.45
C SER A 66 17.45 13.83 15.91
N GLY A 67 16.70 13.06 16.71
CA GLY A 67 16.95 12.87 18.14
C GLY A 67 16.60 14.08 19.03
N LYS A 68 16.11 15.19 18.47
CA LYS A 68 15.71 16.38 19.22
C LYS A 68 14.21 16.38 19.46
N ARG A 69 13.82 16.52 20.73
CA ARG A 69 12.44 16.68 21.18
C ARG A 69 12.15 18.15 21.46
N ASN A 70 11.10 18.71 20.85
CA ASN A 70 10.64 20.07 21.16
C ASN A 70 9.15 20.03 21.51
N SER A 71 8.77 20.58 22.66
CA SER A 71 7.36 20.70 23.04
C SER A 71 6.63 21.61 22.06
N ILE A 72 5.39 21.26 21.74
CA ILE A 72 4.49 22.09 20.95
C ILE A 72 3.45 22.62 21.93
N ASP A 73 3.36 23.94 22.03
CA ASP A 73 2.27 24.57 22.75
C ASP A 73 1.15 24.89 21.76
N ILE A 74 -0.03 24.33 22.00
CA ILE A 74 -1.16 24.43 21.09
C ILE A 74 -2.23 25.23 21.80
N SER A 75 -2.48 26.45 21.32
CA SER A 75 -3.61 27.22 21.79
C SER A 75 -4.91 26.42 21.53
N PRO A 76 -5.80 26.26 22.55
CA PRO A 76 -7.08 25.59 22.39
C PRO A 76 -7.91 26.13 21.23
N ASP A 77 -7.83 27.45 20.97
CA ASP A 77 -8.56 28.15 19.91
C ASP A 77 -8.07 27.81 18.50
N ASN A 78 -6.86 27.24 18.37
CA ASN A 78 -6.23 26.90 17.10
C ASN A 78 -5.93 25.39 16.99
N LEU A 79 -6.61 24.53 17.75
CA LEU A 79 -6.35 23.08 17.74
C LEU A 79 -6.86 22.39 16.45
N PHE A 80 -8.05 22.76 15.99
CA PHE A 80 -8.77 22.06 14.92
C PHE A 80 -8.62 22.76 13.55
N PRO A 81 -8.78 22.02 12.44
CA PRO A 81 -8.84 20.56 12.35
C PRO A 81 -7.45 19.91 12.42
N TYR A 82 -7.40 18.63 12.80
CA TYR A 82 -6.16 17.84 12.79
C TYR A 82 -6.41 16.39 12.40
N LEU A 83 -5.35 15.70 11.99
CA LEU A 83 -5.36 14.25 11.76
C LEU A 83 -4.80 13.54 12.98
N LEU A 84 -5.53 12.58 13.55
CA LEU A 84 -5.06 11.70 14.60
C LEU A 84 -4.73 10.32 14.03
N VAL A 85 -3.49 9.89 14.18
CA VAL A 85 -2.99 8.59 13.76
C VAL A 85 -2.71 7.76 15.02
N ASN A 86 -3.65 6.88 15.38
CA ASN A 86 -3.54 6.02 16.55
C ASN A 86 -2.96 4.66 16.16
N ILE A 87 -1.73 4.37 16.59
CA ILE A 87 -0.96 3.19 16.20
C ILE A 87 -0.96 2.15 17.34
N GLY A 88 -1.85 1.16 17.25
CA GLY A 88 -1.98 0.04 18.17
C GLY A 88 -1.65 -1.29 17.49
N SER A 89 -2.48 -2.32 17.71
CA SER A 89 -2.40 -3.59 16.97
C SER A 89 -2.72 -3.42 15.48
N GLY A 90 -3.59 -2.46 15.15
CA GLY A 90 -3.77 -1.91 13.81
C GLY A 90 -3.53 -0.40 13.85
N VAL A 91 -3.90 0.30 12.77
CA VAL A 91 -3.76 1.77 12.67
C VAL A 91 -5.10 2.40 12.34
N SER A 92 -5.55 3.32 13.21
CA SER A 92 -6.72 4.15 12.95
C SER A 92 -6.28 5.57 12.59
N ILE A 93 -6.77 6.09 11.47
CA ILE A 93 -6.47 7.44 10.99
C ILE A 93 -7.78 8.24 10.99
N LEU A 94 -7.87 9.22 11.88
CA LEU A 94 -9.12 9.92 12.20
C LEU A 94 -8.96 11.41 11.93
N LYS A 95 -9.85 11.98 11.10
CA LYS A 95 -10.00 13.44 10.98
C LYS A 95 -10.77 13.94 12.18
N VAL A 96 -10.18 14.88 12.92
CA VAL A 96 -10.84 15.55 14.04
C VAL A 96 -11.08 17.01 13.68
N ALA A 97 -12.34 17.42 13.69
CA ALA A 97 -12.77 18.79 13.36
C ALA A 97 -13.74 19.30 14.43
N LEU A 98 -13.76 20.62 14.62
CA LEU A 98 -14.74 21.27 15.48
C LEU A 98 -16.09 21.33 14.74
N LEU A 99 -17.14 20.75 15.32
CA LEU A 99 -18.51 20.98 14.85
C LEU A 99 -18.98 22.33 15.39
N ARG A 100 -19.15 23.33 14.52
CA ARG A 100 -19.84 24.58 14.90
C ARG A 100 -21.33 24.37 14.68
N HIS A 101 -22.11 24.34 15.75
CA HIS A 101 -23.56 24.45 15.66
C HIS A 101 -23.93 25.90 15.32
N HIS A 102 -24.22 26.18 14.06
CA HIS A 102 -25.07 27.31 13.68
C HIS A 102 -26.37 26.76 13.09
N ASP A 103 -27.48 27.38 13.45
CA ASP A 103 -28.85 26.92 13.24
C ASP A 103 -29.12 26.35 11.83
N SER A 104 -29.75 25.17 11.81
CA SER A 104 -30.46 24.53 10.69
C SER A 104 -29.71 24.15 9.40
N HIS A 105 -28.42 24.47 9.23
CA HIS A 105 -27.61 23.87 8.15
C HIS A 105 -26.21 23.49 8.65
N MET A 106 -25.95 22.19 8.68
CA MET A 106 -24.68 21.61 9.11
C MET A 106 -23.61 21.86 8.04
N GLU A 107 -22.90 22.99 8.13
CA GLU A 107 -21.81 23.33 7.21
C GLU A 107 -20.46 22.96 7.83
N ILE A 108 -19.81 21.91 7.30
CA ILE A 108 -18.42 21.59 7.64
C ILE A 108 -17.57 22.66 6.95
N GLN A 109 -17.05 23.62 7.72
CA GLN A 109 -16.14 24.64 7.19
C GLN A 109 -14.80 23.98 6.80
N GLN A 110 -14.74 23.46 5.57
CA GLN A 110 -13.56 22.86 4.97
C GLN A 110 -12.69 23.99 4.40
N ASN A 111 -11.86 24.60 5.23
CA ASN A 111 -10.69 25.33 4.72
C ASN A 111 -9.68 24.30 4.22
N ALA A 112 -9.89 23.74 3.02
CA ALA A 112 -8.95 22.85 2.38
C ALA A 112 -7.70 23.67 2.01
N ALA A 113 -6.66 23.60 2.83
CA ALA A 113 -5.34 24.02 2.38
C ALA A 113 -4.92 23.04 1.27
N HIS A 114 -4.75 23.52 0.04
CA HIS A 114 -4.11 22.73 -1.00
C HIS A 114 -2.69 22.41 -0.53
N ILE A 115 -2.44 21.12 -0.25
CA ILE A 115 -1.09 20.61 0.00
C ILE A 115 -0.55 20.19 -1.35
N THR A 116 0.39 20.97 -1.87
CA THR A 116 1.10 20.61 -3.10
C THR A 116 1.94 19.38 -2.82
N MET A 117 1.63 18.28 -3.52
CA MET A 117 2.50 17.11 -3.52
C MET A 117 3.81 17.41 -4.25
N CYS A 118 4.90 16.80 -3.80
CA CYS A 118 6.14 16.76 -4.56
C CYS A 118 5.95 15.90 -5.81
N TYR A 119 5.77 16.57 -6.94
CA TYR A 119 5.59 15.98 -8.26
C TYR A 119 6.94 15.55 -8.89
N GLN A 120 8.08 16.05 -8.38
CA GLN A 120 9.44 15.65 -8.77
C GLN A 120 10.29 15.17 -7.59
N GLN A 121 10.04 13.95 -7.13
CA GLN A 121 10.89 13.35 -6.09
C GLN A 121 12.24 12.91 -6.67
N GLY A 122 13.27 13.73 -6.47
CA GLY A 122 14.66 13.29 -6.58
C GLY A 122 14.95 12.24 -5.51
N LEU A 123 14.95 10.96 -5.90
CA LEU A 123 15.29 9.88 -4.96
C LEU A 123 16.79 9.91 -4.69
N SER A 124 17.18 10.01 -3.42
CA SER A 124 18.59 9.87 -3.03
C SER A 124 19.05 8.41 -3.17
N THR A 125 20.35 8.19 -3.29
CA THR A 125 20.94 6.83 -3.29
C THR A 125 20.71 6.07 -1.97
N SER A 126 20.41 6.79 -0.88
CA SER A 126 20.06 6.21 0.41
C SER A 126 18.57 5.94 0.58
N THR A 127 17.72 6.36 -0.36
CA THR A 127 16.27 6.16 -0.27
C THR A 127 15.96 4.66 -0.37
N LEU A 128 15.13 4.16 0.55
CA LEU A 128 14.75 2.76 0.59
C LEU A 128 13.89 2.40 -0.64
N ALA A 129 14.48 1.68 -1.59
CA ALA A 129 13.79 1.26 -2.81
C ALA A 129 12.90 0.02 -2.62
N SER A 130 13.34 -0.92 -1.78
CA SER A 130 12.60 -2.16 -1.47
C SER A 130 13.02 -2.68 -0.10
N SER A 131 12.07 -2.70 0.86
CA SER A 131 12.30 -3.35 2.15
C SER A 131 12.56 -4.84 1.93
N PHE A 132 13.49 -5.45 2.66
CA PHE A 132 13.86 -6.87 2.49
C PHE A 132 14.30 -7.30 1.08
N GLY A 133 14.41 -6.41 0.09
CA GLY A 133 14.77 -6.78 -1.28
C GLY A 133 16.16 -7.44 -1.41
N LYS A 134 17.10 -7.09 -0.51
CA LYS A 134 18.43 -7.74 -0.43
C LYS A 134 18.36 -9.22 -0.03
N VAL A 135 17.28 -9.66 0.62
CA VAL A 135 17.07 -11.08 0.94
C VAL A 135 16.97 -11.90 -0.35
N ILE A 136 16.40 -11.31 -1.40
CA ILE A 136 16.21 -12.02 -2.67
C ILE A 136 17.55 -12.26 -3.36
N THR A 137 18.45 -11.29 -3.30
CA THR A 137 19.71 -11.29 -4.07
C THR A 137 20.90 -11.87 -3.33
N SER A 138 20.85 -12.00 -2.00
CA SER A 138 22.03 -12.33 -1.19
C SER A 138 22.31 -13.83 -1.05
N MET A 139 21.44 -14.72 -1.57
CA MET A 139 21.57 -16.19 -1.47
C MET A 139 21.79 -16.71 -0.02
N LYS A 140 21.46 -15.88 0.97
CA LYS A 140 21.60 -16.16 2.40
C LYS A 140 20.37 -16.88 2.93
N LYS A 141 20.58 -17.77 3.90
CA LYS A 141 19.52 -18.41 4.69
C LYS A 141 19.08 -17.49 5.83
N LEU A 142 17.90 -17.74 6.40
CA LEU A 142 17.40 -16.98 7.56
C LEU A 142 18.43 -16.92 8.71
N ALA A 143 19.15 -18.03 8.96
CA ALA A 143 20.17 -18.13 10.00
C ALA A 143 21.41 -17.24 9.76
N ASP A 144 21.61 -16.73 8.55
CA ASP A 144 22.75 -15.87 8.21
C ASP A 144 22.48 -14.39 8.55
N TYR A 145 21.25 -14.04 8.88
CA TYR A 145 20.87 -12.69 9.29
C TYR A 145 20.87 -12.58 10.81
N LYS A 146 21.42 -11.47 11.30
CA LYS A 146 21.27 -11.11 12.71
C LYS A 146 19.80 -10.79 13.00
N PRO A 147 19.19 -11.35 14.07
CA PRO A 147 17.83 -11.02 14.45
C PRO A 147 17.59 -9.52 14.61
N GLU A 148 18.59 -8.77 15.10
CA GLU A 148 18.53 -7.33 15.29
C GLU A 148 18.39 -6.57 13.97
N ASP A 149 19.07 -7.02 12.90
CA ASP A 149 19.00 -6.40 11.58
C ASP A 149 17.62 -6.62 10.96
N LEU A 150 17.06 -7.83 11.10
CA LEU A 150 15.71 -8.15 10.62
C LEU A 150 14.65 -7.35 11.38
N ALA A 151 14.76 -7.26 12.71
CA ALA A 151 13.84 -6.49 13.54
C ALA A 151 13.86 -5.00 13.17
N SER A 152 15.06 -4.42 12.99
CA SER A 152 15.21 -3.01 12.59
C SER A 152 14.66 -2.73 11.19
N ALA A 153 14.91 -3.64 10.23
CA ALA A 153 14.38 -3.53 8.88
C ALA A 153 12.85 -3.64 8.84
N LEU A 154 12.28 -4.56 9.64
CA LEU A 154 10.84 -4.75 9.75
C LEU A 154 10.17 -3.52 10.36
N LEU A 155 10.71 -3.03 11.47
CA LEU A 155 10.22 -1.84 12.16
C LEU A 155 10.24 -0.63 11.21
N SER A 156 11.35 -0.42 10.51
CA SER A 156 11.48 0.67 9.54
C SER A 156 10.45 0.54 8.40
N ALA A 157 10.29 -0.67 7.84
CA ALA A 157 9.35 -0.90 6.75
C ALA A 157 7.91 -0.53 7.12
N PHE A 158 7.41 -0.99 8.26
CA PHE A 158 6.06 -0.64 8.70
C PHE A 158 5.95 0.83 9.13
N THR A 159 6.98 1.40 9.75
CA THR A 159 6.99 2.81 10.14
C THR A 159 6.85 3.74 8.93
N TYR A 160 7.64 3.52 7.88
CA TYR A 160 7.56 4.31 6.65
C TYR A 160 6.21 4.13 5.94
N ASN A 161 5.62 2.94 5.99
CA ASN A 161 4.30 2.70 5.43
C ASN A 161 3.19 3.46 6.18
N ILE A 162 3.22 3.44 7.52
CA ILE A 162 2.27 4.21 8.35
C ILE A 162 2.40 5.70 8.07
N ALA A 163 3.65 6.21 8.00
CA ALA A 163 3.91 7.60 7.66
C ALA A 163 3.40 7.96 6.25
N GLN A 164 3.59 7.06 5.27
CA GLN A 164 3.13 7.27 3.89
C GLN A 164 1.61 7.39 3.80
N ILE A 165 0.89 6.46 4.43
CA ILE A 165 -0.58 6.50 4.45
C ILE A 165 -1.05 7.75 5.19
N SER A 166 -0.42 8.10 6.31
CA SER A 166 -0.75 9.31 7.08
C SER A 166 -0.57 10.58 6.25
N PHE A 167 0.54 10.68 5.50
CA PHE A 167 0.80 11.78 4.58
C PHE A 167 -0.26 11.88 3.47
N LEU A 168 -0.61 10.75 2.83
CA LEU A 168 -1.59 10.72 1.75
C LEU A 168 -3.00 11.12 2.25
N VAL A 169 -3.42 10.58 3.40
CA VAL A 169 -4.72 10.92 4.00
C VAL A 169 -4.74 12.37 4.46
N ALA A 170 -3.68 12.86 5.09
CA ALA A 170 -3.57 14.28 5.46
C ALA A 170 -3.64 15.20 4.24
N SER A 171 -2.98 14.83 3.14
CA SER A 171 -2.99 15.58 1.87
C SER A 171 -4.38 15.62 1.23
N LEU A 172 -5.07 14.49 1.16
CA LEU A 172 -6.45 14.39 0.67
C LEU A 172 -7.43 15.25 1.47
N LEU A 173 -7.18 15.38 2.78
CA LEU A 173 -8.05 16.15 3.68
C LEU A 173 -7.62 17.62 3.84
N GLY A 174 -6.51 18.04 3.21
CA GLY A 174 -5.93 19.38 3.34
C GLY A 174 -5.43 19.71 4.76
N LEU A 175 -4.99 18.69 5.52
CA LEU A 175 -4.57 18.83 6.91
C LEU A 175 -3.04 18.87 7.02
N ARG A 176 -2.49 19.94 7.60
CA ARG A 176 -1.04 20.05 7.86
C ARG A 176 -0.62 19.49 9.21
N ARG A 177 -1.58 19.39 10.14
CA ARG A 177 -1.32 18.97 11.52
C ARG A 177 -1.67 17.50 11.70
N VAL A 178 -0.65 16.69 11.97
CA VAL A 178 -0.78 15.25 12.16
C VAL A 178 -0.23 14.87 13.53
N PHE A 179 -1.11 14.38 14.39
CA PHE A 179 -0.76 13.84 15.70
C PHE A 179 -0.68 12.33 15.65
N PHE A 180 0.42 11.78 16.11
CA PHE A 180 0.65 10.36 16.27
C PHE A 180 0.48 9.98 17.74
N GLY A 181 -0.32 8.93 17.96
CA GLY A 181 -0.58 8.31 19.26
C GLY A 181 -0.49 6.79 19.18
N GLY A 182 -0.92 6.12 20.24
CA GLY A 182 -0.89 4.66 20.36
C GLY A 182 0.43 4.11 20.91
N SER A 183 0.38 2.88 21.41
CA SER A 183 1.50 2.26 22.14
C SER A 183 2.70 1.88 21.27
N TYR A 184 2.53 1.76 19.94
CA TYR A 184 3.60 1.37 19.02
C TYR A 184 4.79 2.34 19.04
N ILE A 185 4.53 3.63 19.26
CA ILE A 185 5.56 4.68 19.28
C ILE A 185 6.16 4.92 20.67
N ARG A 186 5.64 4.24 21.71
CA ARG A 186 5.98 4.53 23.11
C ARG A 186 7.44 4.26 23.43
N GLY A 187 8.19 5.32 23.68
CA GLY A 187 9.63 5.24 23.97
C GLY A 187 10.49 4.90 22.73
N HIS A 188 9.89 4.80 21.54
CA HIS A 188 10.58 4.43 20.32
C HIS A 188 11.02 5.66 19.52
N LYS A 189 12.10 6.31 19.98
CA LYS A 189 12.65 7.54 19.36
C LYS A 189 12.98 7.38 17.87
N SER A 190 13.55 6.24 17.47
CA SER A 190 13.86 5.94 16.07
C SER A 190 12.61 5.88 15.19
N THR A 191 11.51 5.28 15.70
CA THR A 191 10.22 5.26 15.02
C THR A 191 9.67 6.66 14.83
N MET A 192 9.72 7.50 15.88
CA MET A 192 9.29 8.90 15.79
C MET A 192 10.14 9.70 14.79
N ASP A 193 11.47 9.52 14.81
CA ASP A 193 12.37 10.16 13.83
C ASP A 193 12.06 9.75 12.39
N ASN A 194 11.80 8.46 12.13
CA ASN A 194 11.42 7.97 10.81
C ASN A 194 10.08 8.55 10.33
N ILE A 195 9.08 8.62 11.21
CA ILE A 195 7.77 9.24 10.89
C ILE A 195 7.96 10.72 10.54
N SER A 196 8.69 11.46 11.39
CA SER A 196 8.94 12.89 11.18
C SER A 196 9.68 13.15 9.89
N TYR A 197 10.76 12.40 9.63
CA TYR A 197 11.54 12.51 8.40
C TYR A 197 10.68 12.23 7.17
N ALA A 198 9.87 11.18 7.20
CA ALA A 198 9.06 10.78 6.07
C ALA A 198 7.96 11.80 5.75
N LEU A 199 7.25 12.30 6.77
CA LEU A 199 6.24 13.35 6.58
C LEU A 199 6.86 14.66 6.09
N ASP A 200 7.96 15.11 6.70
CA ASP A 200 8.67 16.32 6.27
C ASP A 200 9.15 16.21 4.82
N PHE A 201 9.75 15.07 4.46
CA PHE A 201 10.25 14.81 3.10
C PHE A 201 9.12 14.80 2.05
N TRP A 202 8.06 14.02 2.24
CA TRP A 202 6.99 13.92 1.24
C TRP A 202 6.13 15.17 1.12
N SER A 203 6.05 15.96 2.20
CA SER A 203 5.29 17.20 2.24
C SER A 203 6.09 18.44 1.88
N GLU A 204 7.40 18.33 1.58
CA GLU A 204 8.30 19.48 1.40
C GLU A 204 8.21 20.47 2.58
N SER A 205 8.28 19.93 3.80
CA SER A 205 8.16 20.66 5.06
C SER A 205 6.80 21.37 5.28
N GLN A 206 5.76 21.05 4.49
CA GLN A 206 4.39 21.55 4.71
C GLN A 206 3.68 20.86 5.88
N MET A 207 4.08 19.63 6.22
CA MET A 207 3.55 18.84 7.34
C MET A 207 4.61 18.59 8.39
N GLN A 208 4.19 18.62 9.65
CA GLN A 208 5.04 18.28 10.78
C GLN A 208 4.38 17.18 11.62
N ALA A 209 5.12 16.10 11.85
CA ALA A 209 4.70 15.05 12.77
C ALA A 209 4.77 15.55 14.21
N SER A 210 3.65 15.41 14.92
CA SER A 210 3.54 15.71 16.35
C SER A 210 3.19 14.43 17.10
N PHE A 211 3.75 14.22 18.29
CA PHE A 211 3.57 13.00 19.09
C PHE A 211 2.93 13.36 20.42
N LEU A 212 2.05 12.49 20.92
CA LEU A 212 1.34 12.70 22.18
C LEU A 212 2.10 12.05 23.35
N GLN A 213 2.36 12.80 24.42
CA GLN A 213 3.11 12.29 25.57
C GLN A 213 2.41 11.13 26.31
N HIS A 214 1.08 11.08 26.27
CA HIS A 214 0.27 10.02 26.86
C HIS A 214 -0.41 9.14 25.79
N GLU A 215 0.26 8.98 24.63
CA GLU A 215 -0.19 8.27 23.42
C GLU A 215 -0.97 6.96 23.61
N GLY A 216 -0.59 6.11 24.56
CA GLY A 216 -1.24 4.79 24.75
C GLY A 216 -2.37 4.76 25.78
N TYR A 217 -2.82 5.91 26.29
CA TYR A 217 -3.88 5.99 27.30
C TYR A 217 -5.12 6.74 26.81
N LEU A 218 -5.16 7.18 25.55
CA LEU A 218 -6.21 8.04 25.00
C LEU A 218 -7.61 7.45 25.20
N GLY A 219 -7.81 6.17 24.85
CA GLY A 219 -9.11 5.51 25.01
C GLY A 219 -9.57 5.43 26.47
N ALA A 220 -8.66 5.09 27.39
CA ALA A 220 -8.98 5.04 28.82
C ALA A 220 -9.32 6.43 29.39
N LEU A 221 -8.62 7.47 28.92
CA LEU A 221 -8.89 8.84 29.32
C LEU A 221 -10.23 9.34 28.78
N GLY A 222 -10.57 9.05 27.52
CA GLY A 222 -11.89 9.37 26.98
C GLY A 222 -13.02 8.65 27.71
N ALA A 223 -12.80 7.38 28.06
CA ALA A 223 -13.75 6.63 28.87
C ALA A 223 -13.97 7.30 30.24
N LEU A 224 -12.89 7.75 30.90
CA LEU A 224 -12.97 8.52 32.14
C LEU A 224 -13.73 9.84 31.98
N MET A 225 -13.50 10.57 30.89
CA MET A 225 -14.17 11.87 30.64
C MET A 225 -15.68 11.72 30.45
N SER A 226 -16.16 10.57 29.98
CA SER A 226 -17.60 10.31 29.84
C SER A 226 -18.35 10.14 31.18
N TYR A 227 -17.65 10.10 32.32
CA TYR A 227 -18.31 10.19 33.64
C TYR A 227 -18.82 11.62 33.95
N GLY A 228 -18.27 12.65 33.30
CA GLY A 228 -18.60 14.05 33.54
C GLY A 228 -19.64 14.65 32.59
N ASP A 229 -20.14 13.89 31.63
CA ASP A 229 -21.14 14.34 30.64
C ASP A 229 -22.55 13.91 31.07
N PRO A 230 -23.47 14.82 31.47
CA PRO A 230 -24.81 14.47 31.95
C PRO A 230 -25.77 13.96 30.86
N ARG A 231 -25.28 13.63 29.66
CA ARG A 231 -26.12 13.38 28.48
C ARG A 231 -26.67 11.96 28.33
N ASP A 232 -26.56 11.11 29.36
CA ASP A 232 -27.10 9.74 29.33
C ASP A 232 -28.16 9.49 30.42
N GLU A 233 -29.20 10.32 30.46
CA GLU A 233 -30.54 9.84 30.82
C GLU A 233 -31.52 10.22 29.69
N ASN A 234 -31.92 9.20 28.92
CA ASN A 234 -32.96 9.21 27.89
C ASN A 234 -32.61 9.75 26.50
N LEU A 235 -32.02 8.89 25.65
CA LEU A 235 -32.32 8.90 24.22
C LEU A 235 -32.62 7.47 23.76
N ASN A 236 -33.91 7.12 23.83
CA ASN A 236 -34.45 6.02 23.02
C ASN A 236 -34.25 6.39 21.55
N LEU A 237 -33.48 5.56 20.85
CA LEU A 237 -33.27 5.66 19.41
C LEU A 237 -34.55 5.20 18.72
N GLU A 238 -35.37 6.14 18.24
CA GLU A 238 -36.38 5.85 17.22
C GLU A 238 -35.68 5.68 15.87
N GLU A 239 -35.82 4.47 15.30
CA GLU A 239 -35.40 4.14 13.95
C GLU A 239 -36.21 4.96 12.94
N SER A 240 -35.54 5.84 12.20
CA SER A 240 -36.09 6.40 10.96
C SER A 240 -35.55 5.58 9.79
N GLN A 241 -36.43 4.76 9.22
CA GLN A 241 -36.24 4.17 7.90
C GLN A 241 -36.44 5.26 6.86
N GLU A 242 -35.38 5.70 6.21
CA GLU A 242 -35.47 6.47 4.96
C GLU A 242 -35.23 5.52 3.77
N GLU A 243 -36.33 5.07 3.18
CA GLU A 243 -36.36 4.53 1.81
C GLU A 243 -36.22 5.70 0.83
N ASN A 244 -35.11 5.78 0.10
CA ASN A 244 -34.98 6.71 -1.02
C ASN A 244 -35.30 5.99 -2.33
N SER A 245 -36.50 6.23 -2.84
CA SER A 245 -36.88 5.98 -4.24
C SER A 245 -36.44 7.18 -5.10
N HIS A 246 -35.49 6.97 -6.00
CA HIS A 246 -35.19 7.94 -7.06
C HIS A 246 -35.82 7.51 -8.38
N GLU A 247 -36.82 8.27 -8.81
CA GLU A 247 -37.42 8.23 -10.13
C GLU A 247 -36.43 8.70 -11.20
N ALA A 248 -36.48 8.03 -12.35
CA ALA A 248 -35.70 8.33 -13.54
C ALA A 248 -36.30 9.51 -14.33
N ALA A 249 -35.45 10.44 -14.76
CA ALA A 249 -35.77 11.41 -15.80
C ALA A 249 -34.97 11.08 -17.08
N GLY A 250 -35.67 10.97 -18.21
CA GLY A 250 -35.13 10.54 -19.50
C GLY A 250 -34.26 11.58 -20.22
N PRO A 251 -33.60 11.18 -21.33
CA PRO A 251 -32.60 11.98 -22.00
C PRO A 251 -33.22 12.86 -23.09
N THR A 252 -32.71 14.08 -23.25
CA THR A 252 -32.89 14.88 -24.48
C THR A 252 -31.59 14.91 -25.27
N ASP A 253 -31.75 14.43 -26.50
CA ASP A 253 -30.81 14.31 -27.60
C ASP A 253 -30.44 15.67 -28.20
N VAL A 254 -29.15 15.92 -28.43
CA VAL A 254 -28.67 16.80 -29.51
C VAL A 254 -27.40 16.19 -30.09
N THR A 255 -27.54 15.73 -31.32
CA THR A 255 -26.49 15.24 -32.20
C THR A 255 -25.73 16.38 -32.87
N SER A 256 -24.41 16.25 -32.95
CA SER A 256 -23.66 16.61 -34.17
C SER A 256 -22.32 15.86 -34.22
N ALA A 257 -22.28 14.87 -35.11
CA ALA A 257 -21.16 14.26 -35.83
C ALA A 257 -20.00 15.25 -36.14
N ASP A 258 -18.73 14.88 -36.31
CA ASP A 258 -18.02 13.61 -36.54
C ASP A 258 -16.55 13.85 -36.18
N GLU A 259 -15.87 12.84 -35.62
CA GLU A 259 -14.55 12.37 -36.07
C GLU A 259 -14.17 11.14 -35.22
N HIS A 260 -14.21 9.96 -35.85
CA HIS A 260 -13.59 8.75 -35.30
C HIS A 260 -12.09 9.00 -35.12
N ASN A 261 -11.64 9.11 -33.87
CA ASN A 261 -10.21 9.13 -33.54
C ASN A 261 -10.00 8.33 -32.24
N ASP A 262 -9.02 7.42 -32.24
CA ASP A 262 -8.76 6.40 -31.22
C ASP A 262 -9.07 6.82 -29.76
N SER A 263 -9.76 5.93 -29.03
CA SER A 263 -10.18 6.09 -27.64
C SER A 263 -9.08 6.67 -26.74
N ASN A 264 -9.24 7.92 -26.30
CA ASN A 264 -8.26 8.60 -25.46
C ASN A 264 -8.16 7.95 -24.07
N ILE A 265 -7.13 7.13 -23.86
CA ILE A 265 -6.85 6.44 -22.59
C ILE A 265 -6.36 7.39 -21.48
N PHE A 266 -6.04 8.65 -21.78
CA PHE A 266 -5.50 9.62 -20.83
C PHE A 266 -6.59 10.50 -20.17
N PRO A 267 -6.43 10.94 -18.91
CA PRO A 267 -5.32 10.61 -18.00
C PRO A 267 -5.55 9.30 -17.24
N TYR A 268 -4.47 8.71 -16.72
CA TYR A 268 -4.51 7.52 -15.85
C TYR A 268 -3.32 7.46 -14.90
N LEU A 269 -3.48 6.71 -13.80
CA LEU A 269 -2.38 6.37 -12.89
C LEU A 269 -1.75 5.05 -13.33
N LEU A 270 -0.47 5.04 -13.65
CA LEU A 270 0.32 3.83 -13.87
C LEU A 270 0.98 3.39 -12.57
N VAL A 271 0.58 2.24 -12.06
CA VAL A 271 1.15 1.62 -10.86
C VAL A 271 2.08 0.48 -11.29
N ASN A 272 3.38 0.72 -11.22
CA ASN A 272 4.41 -0.26 -11.56
C ASN A 272 4.92 -0.96 -10.30
N ILE A 273 4.57 -2.23 -10.15
CA ILE A 273 4.93 -3.09 -9.02
C ILE A 273 6.11 -4.00 -9.42
N GLY A 274 7.32 -3.57 -9.07
CA GLY A 274 8.55 -4.36 -9.16
C GLY A 274 9.06 -4.73 -7.77
N SER A 275 10.37 -4.58 -7.54
CA SER A 275 10.95 -4.75 -6.20
C SER A 275 10.34 -3.80 -5.17
N GLY A 276 10.09 -2.55 -5.57
CA GLY A 276 9.22 -1.58 -4.92
C GLY A 276 8.00 -1.28 -5.80
N VAL A 277 7.30 -0.18 -5.52
CA VAL A 277 6.15 0.30 -6.28
C VAL A 277 6.41 1.73 -6.73
N SER A 278 6.15 2.05 -8.00
CA SER A 278 6.20 3.41 -8.52
C SER A 278 4.84 3.80 -9.07
N MET A 279 4.34 4.97 -8.70
CA MET A 279 3.04 5.49 -9.10
C MET A 279 3.26 6.74 -9.95
N ILE A 280 2.85 6.66 -11.21
CA ILE A 280 3.15 7.65 -12.25
C ILE A 280 1.83 8.12 -12.83
N GLU A 281 1.57 9.42 -12.75
CA GLU A 281 0.46 10.03 -13.47
C GLU A 281 0.85 10.17 -14.94
N VAL A 282 -0.03 9.71 -15.83
CA VAL A 282 0.17 9.82 -17.28
C VAL A 282 -0.96 10.67 -17.84
N ILE A 283 -0.61 11.90 -18.24
CA ILE A 283 -1.54 12.94 -18.69
C ILE A 283 -1.72 12.89 -20.22
N GLY A 284 -0.72 12.37 -20.94
CA GLY A 284 -0.76 12.25 -22.38
C GLY A 284 0.48 11.53 -22.93
N LYS A 285 0.54 11.38 -24.25
CA LYS A 285 1.72 10.81 -24.93
C LYS A 285 2.97 11.61 -24.55
N GLY A 286 3.96 10.93 -23.96
CA GLY A 286 5.22 11.54 -23.49
C GLY A 286 5.08 12.54 -22.33
N LYS A 287 3.87 12.71 -21.77
CA LYS A 287 3.58 13.64 -20.67
C LYS A 287 3.16 12.85 -19.45
N PHE A 288 4.11 12.66 -18.53
CA PHE A 288 3.90 11.89 -17.32
C PHE A 288 4.77 12.42 -16.18
N GLU A 289 4.37 12.10 -14.96
CA GLU A 289 5.04 12.53 -13.75
C GLU A 289 5.00 11.46 -12.67
N ARG A 290 6.12 11.24 -11.98
CA ARG A 290 6.19 10.26 -10.89
C ARG A 290 5.73 10.91 -9.59
N ILE A 291 4.49 10.62 -9.23
CA ILE A 291 3.83 11.18 -8.04
C ILE A 291 4.48 10.71 -6.75
N ILE A 292 4.62 9.39 -6.58
CA ILE A 292 5.20 8.78 -5.37
C ILE A 292 5.61 7.33 -5.66
N GLY A 293 6.22 6.66 -4.68
CA GLY A 293 6.38 5.21 -4.70
C GLY A 293 6.30 4.61 -3.31
N SER A 294 6.17 3.29 -3.24
CA SER A 294 6.20 2.54 -1.98
C SER A 294 7.34 1.54 -2.00
N HIS A 295 8.08 1.42 -0.91
CA HIS A 295 9.14 0.42 -0.78
C HIS A 295 8.58 -0.97 -0.44
N LEU A 296 7.28 -1.09 -0.14
CA LEU A 296 6.57 -2.36 0.07
C LEU A 296 6.07 -2.92 -1.27
N GLY A 297 7.00 -3.39 -2.10
CA GLY A 297 6.71 -4.02 -3.39
C GLY A 297 6.90 -5.53 -3.40
N GLY A 298 6.97 -6.11 -4.60
CA GLY A 298 7.19 -7.55 -4.79
C GLY A 298 8.49 -8.06 -4.18
N GLY A 299 9.52 -7.20 -4.12
CA GLY A 299 10.80 -7.53 -3.50
C GLY A 299 10.70 -7.70 -1.97
N THR A 300 9.83 -6.92 -1.34
CA THR A 300 9.56 -7.06 0.10
C THR A 300 8.76 -8.30 0.40
N ILE A 301 7.73 -8.55 -0.39
CA ILE A 301 6.83 -9.68 -0.22
C ILE A 301 7.60 -10.98 -0.38
N LEU A 302 8.34 -11.13 -1.48
CA LEU A 302 9.13 -12.32 -1.72
C LEU A 302 10.25 -12.44 -0.67
N GLY A 303 10.91 -11.34 -0.29
CA GLY A 303 11.92 -11.35 0.78
C GLY A 303 11.37 -11.88 2.11
N LEU A 304 10.21 -11.38 2.56
CA LEU A 304 9.54 -11.88 3.77
C LEU A 304 9.01 -13.31 3.59
N ALA A 305 8.48 -13.65 2.43
CA ALA A 305 7.99 -14.99 2.12
C ALA A 305 9.11 -16.03 2.22
N ARG A 306 10.30 -15.73 1.67
CA ARG A 306 11.48 -16.60 1.79
C ARG A 306 11.84 -16.83 3.25
N LEU A 307 11.83 -15.76 4.07
CA LEU A 307 12.17 -15.85 5.50
C LEU A 307 11.12 -16.64 6.30
N LEU A 308 9.84 -16.48 6.00
CA LEU A 308 8.74 -17.08 6.78
C LEU A 308 8.36 -18.49 6.34
N THR A 309 8.50 -18.81 5.05
CA THR A 309 7.97 -20.05 4.46
C THR A 309 9.07 -20.94 3.88
N GLY A 310 10.27 -20.40 3.66
CA GLY A 310 11.36 -21.10 2.98
C GLY A 310 11.23 -21.13 1.45
N CYS A 311 10.20 -20.51 0.86
CA CYS A 311 10.02 -20.50 -0.59
C CYS A 311 11.22 -19.88 -1.31
N SER A 312 11.55 -20.41 -2.49
CA SER A 312 12.70 -20.02 -3.29
C SER A 312 12.33 -19.12 -4.47
N SER A 313 11.12 -19.24 -5.01
CA SER A 313 10.64 -18.46 -6.14
C SER A 313 9.32 -17.76 -5.86
N TYR A 314 8.94 -16.85 -6.76
CA TYR A 314 7.67 -16.14 -6.66
C TYR A 314 6.48 -17.06 -6.98
N GLU A 315 6.66 -17.99 -7.93
CA GLU A 315 5.68 -19.01 -8.30
C GLU A 315 5.38 -19.93 -7.12
N GLU A 316 6.43 -20.41 -6.43
CA GLU A 316 6.28 -21.23 -5.24
C GLU A 316 5.54 -20.49 -4.12
N PHE A 317 5.86 -19.21 -3.91
CA PHE A 317 5.15 -18.34 -2.96
C PHE A 317 3.66 -18.22 -3.30
N LEU A 318 3.32 -18.03 -4.58
CA LEU A 318 1.93 -17.92 -5.02
C LEU A 318 1.17 -19.24 -4.91
N ASP A 319 1.84 -20.36 -5.20
CA ASP A 319 1.27 -21.70 -5.02
C ASP A 319 1.00 -22.03 -3.54
N LEU A 320 1.92 -21.63 -2.65
CA LEU A 320 1.71 -21.69 -1.19
C LEU A 320 0.50 -20.83 -0.79
N SER A 321 0.50 -19.55 -1.20
CA SER A 321 -0.59 -18.63 -0.89
C SER A 321 -1.94 -19.10 -1.43
N ARG A 322 -1.96 -19.80 -2.57
CA ARG A 322 -3.20 -20.32 -3.17
C ARG A 322 -3.82 -21.43 -2.32
N ARG A 323 -3.01 -22.19 -1.59
CA ARG A 323 -3.43 -23.33 -0.74
C ARG A 323 -3.68 -22.94 0.72
N GLY A 324 -3.28 -21.74 1.13
CA GLY A 324 -3.42 -21.26 2.49
C GLY A 324 -4.72 -20.51 2.76
N ASP A 325 -4.99 -20.35 4.05
CA ASP A 325 -6.05 -19.51 4.60
C ASP A 325 -5.44 -18.38 5.43
N ASN A 326 -5.56 -17.13 4.95
CA ASN A 326 -5.03 -15.99 5.67
C ASN A 326 -5.77 -15.72 6.99
N LEU A 327 -7.04 -16.15 7.14
CA LEU A 327 -7.82 -15.93 8.35
C LEU A 327 -7.33 -16.74 9.56
N ALA A 328 -6.49 -17.76 9.32
CA ALA A 328 -5.82 -18.52 10.37
C ALA A 328 -4.80 -17.66 11.16
N VAL A 329 -4.25 -16.62 10.54
CA VAL A 329 -3.21 -15.76 11.16
C VAL A 329 -3.58 -14.28 11.20
N ASP A 330 -4.47 -13.81 10.32
CA ASP A 330 -4.98 -12.44 10.32
C ASP A 330 -6.03 -12.26 11.41
N LEU A 331 -5.95 -11.14 12.14
CA LEU A 331 -6.99 -10.70 13.08
C LEU A 331 -8.05 -9.91 12.31
N THR A 332 -9.29 -10.34 12.38
CA THR A 332 -10.45 -9.69 11.74
C THR A 332 -11.20 -8.77 12.69
N VAL A 333 -12.05 -7.89 12.16
CA VAL A 333 -12.99 -7.08 12.93
C VAL A 333 -13.91 -7.98 13.76
N GLY A 334 -14.32 -9.13 13.21
CA GLY A 334 -15.14 -10.12 13.92
C GLY A 334 -14.44 -10.76 15.12
N ASP A 335 -13.12 -10.95 15.06
CA ASP A 335 -12.35 -11.44 16.19
C ASP A 335 -12.28 -10.42 17.36
N ILE A 336 -12.57 -9.14 17.08
CA ILE A 336 -12.54 -8.03 18.05
C ILE A 336 -13.96 -7.70 18.56
N TYR A 337 -14.92 -7.58 17.65
CA TYR A 337 -16.27 -7.05 17.90
C TYR A 337 -17.39 -8.09 17.76
N GLY A 338 -17.07 -9.32 17.34
CA GLY A 338 -18.04 -10.39 17.12
C GLY A 338 -18.70 -10.37 15.74
N GLU A 339 -19.69 -11.24 15.54
CA GLU A 339 -20.28 -11.55 14.21
C GLU A 339 -20.91 -10.34 13.48
N ARG A 340 -21.34 -9.33 14.23
CA ARG A 340 -21.95 -8.11 13.64
C ARG A 340 -20.92 -7.15 13.03
N GLY A 341 -19.63 -7.39 13.23
CA GLY A 341 -18.56 -6.48 12.80
C GLY A 341 -18.63 -5.15 13.56
N TYR A 342 -18.39 -4.05 12.87
CA TYR A 342 -18.46 -2.70 13.43
C TYR A 342 -19.43 -1.81 12.62
N PRO A 343 -20.74 -1.88 12.92
CA PRO A 343 -21.79 -1.26 12.11
C PRO A 343 -21.70 0.27 12.01
N LYS A 344 -21.26 0.95 13.08
CA LYS A 344 -21.17 2.42 13.16
C LYS A 344 -20.42 3.05 11.98
N ILE A 345 -19.40 2.35 11.48
CA ILE A 345 -18.58 2.79 10.34
C ILE A 345 -18.64 1.80 9.17
N GLY A 346 -19.61 0.88 9.19
CA GLY A 346 -19.87 -0.05 8.11
C GLY A 346 -18.78 -1.08 7.85
N LEU A 347 -18.01 -1.50 8.86
CA LEU A 347 -16.98 -2.55 8.67
C LEU A 347 -17.56 -3.95 8.91
N PRO A 348 -17.56 -4.84 7.90
CA PRO A 348 -17.97 -6.23 8.06
C PRO A 348 -17.06 -7.00 9.02
N ALA A 349 -17.59 -8.01 9.72
CA ALA A 349 -16.82 -8.90 10.59
C ALA A 349 -15.64 -9.60 9.90
N SER A 350 -15.78 -9.92 8.61
CA SER A 350 -14.73 -10.55 7.81
C SER A 350 -13.56 -9.62 7.43
N THR A 351 -13.66 -8.32 7.74
CA THR A 351 -12.63 -7.34 7.39
C THR A 351 -11.37 -7.59 8.22
N THR A 352 -10.20 -7.66 7.59
CA THR A 352 -8.93 -7.75 8.32
C THR A 352 -8.68 -6.46 9.11
N ALA A 353 -8.55 -6.57 10.44
CA ALA A 353 -8.20 -5.48 11.34
C ALA A 353 -6.67 -5.35 11.51
N ALA A 354 -5.96 -6.49 11.61
CA ALA A 354 -4.51 -6.52 11.67
C ALA A 354 -3.96 -7.80 11.01
N SER A 355 -3.17 -7.64 9.94
CA SER A 355 -2.48 -8.76 9.31
C SER A 355 -1.51 -9.43 10.29
N PHE A 356 -1.47 -10.76 10.32
CA PHE A 356 -0.71 -11.55 11.30
C PHE A 356 -1.10 -11.30 12.79
N GLY A 357 -2.20 -10.59 13.06
CA GLY A 357 -2.59 -10.20 14.42
C GLY A 357 -3.01 -11.35 15.34
N LYS A 358 -3.25 -12.56 14.82
CA LYS A 358 -3.51 -13.77 15.63
C LYS A 358 -2.24 -14.50 16.03
N VAL A 359 -1.09 -14.15 15.45
CA VAL A 359 0.19 -14.74 15.81
C VAL A 359 0.51 -14.37 17.25
N ASN A 360 0.19 -15.28 18.17
CA ASN A 360 0.61 -15.21 19.55
C ASN A 360 1.97 -15.91 19.68
N SER A 361 2.66 -15.70 20.80
CA SER A 361 4.09 -16.01 21.06
C SER A 361 4.53 -17.49 20.95
N GLY A 362 3.85 -18.31 20.16
CA GLY A 362 4.21 -19.68 19.79
C GLY A 362 5.37 -19.75 18.78
N LYS A 363 5.83 -20.98 18.51
CA LYS A 363 6.92 -21.22 17.55
C LYS A 363 6.40 -21.05 16.12
N LEU A 364 7.25 -20.54 15.22
CA LEU A 364 6.91 -20.42 13.79
C LEU A 364 6.44 -21.75 13.18
N SER A 365 6.96 -22.87 13.67
CA SER A 365 6.58 -24.23 13.26
C SER A 365 5.13 -24.62 13.57
N GLU A 366 4.42 -23.86 14.38
CA GLU A 366 3.00 -24.10 14.70
C GLU A 366 2.07 -23.54 13.62
N TYR A 367 2.58 -22.73 12.69
CA TYR A 367 1.83 -22.13 11.60
C TYR A 367 2.15 -22.83 10.27
N LYS A 368 1.14 -23.01 9.43
CA LYS A 368 1.36 -23.54 8.07
C LYS A 368 2.02 -22.48 7.20
N ALA A 369 3.03 -22.88 6.44
CA ALA A 369 3.71 -22.00 5.48
C ALA A 369 2.72 -21.41 4.46
N GLU A 370 1.71 -22.19 4.07
CA GLU A 370 0.63 -21.77 3.18
C GLU A 370 -0.18 -20.60 3.76
N ASP A 371 -0.56 -20.67 5.04
CA ASP A 371 -1.37 -19.64 5.71
C ASP A 371 -0.56 -18.34 5.87
N LEU A 372 0.73 -18.46 6.21
CA LEU A 372 1.67 -17.34 6.26
C LEU A 372 1.83 -16.69 4.86
N ALA A 373 1.97 -17.49 3.81
CA ALA A 373 2.06 -17.00 2.45
C ALA A 373 0.76 -16.28 2.03
N ALA A 374 -0.40 -16.86 2.36
CA ALA A 374 -1.70 -16.28 2.08
C ALA A 374 -1.88 -14.92 2.77
N ALA A 375 -1.50 -14.80 4.04
CA ALA A 375 -1.56 -13.55 4.80
C ALA A 375 -0.57 -12.50 4.28
N LEU A 376 0.66 -12.88 3.89
CA LEU A 376 1.60 -11.97 3.25
C LEU A 376 1.04 -11.42 1.94
N LEU A 377 0.57 -12.29 1.04
CA LEU A 377 0.01 -11.87 -0.24
C LEU A 377 -1.18 -10.93 -0.01
N ASN A 378 -2.07 -11.29 0.93
CA ASN A 378 -3.24 -10.51 1.27
C ASN A 378 -2.87 -9.11 1.78
N SER A 379 -2.01 -9.04 2.80
CA SER A 379 -1.62 -7.79 3.47
C SER A 379 -1.03 -6.77 2.49
N PHE A 380 -0.05 -7.19 1.68
CA PHE A 380 0.61 -6.29 0.75
C PHE A 380 -0.27 -5.94 -0.46
N THR A 381 -1.11 -6.86 -0.92
CA THR A 381 -2.06 -6.55 -2.00
C THR A 381 -3.03 -5.45 -1.57
N TYR A 382 -3.59 -5.56 -0.35
CA TYR A 382 -4.46 -4.54 0.21
C TYR A 382 -3.73 -3.21 0.38
N ASN A 383 -2.49 -3.24 0.89
CA ASN A 383 -1.68 -2.04 1.09
C ASN A 383 -1.41 -1.29 -0.23
N ILE A 384 -0.96 -2.01 -1.27
CA ILE A 384 -0.68 -1.42 -2.58
C ILE A 384 -1.96 -0.85 -3.21
N GLY A 385 -3.07 -1.60 -3.15
CA GLY A 385 -4.37 -1.12 -3.65
C GLY A 385 -4.85 0.15 -2.93
N GLN A 386 -4.72 0.20 -1.60
CA GLN A 386 -5.13 1.35 -0.81
C GLN A 386 -4.27 2.59 -1.11
N ILE A 387 -2.94 2.45 -1.20
CA ILE A 387 -2.05 3.56 -1.56
C ILE A 387 -2.34 4.03 -2.99
N ALA A 388 -2.53 3.11 -3.94
CA ALA A 388 -2.87 3.45 -5.31
C ALA A 388 -4.19 4.23 -5.40
N TYR A 389 -5.19 3.84 -4.60
CA TYR A 389 -6.46 4.56 -4.48
C TYR A 389 -6.26 5.98 -3.95
N PHE A 390 -5.52 6.16 -2.84
CA PHE A 390 -5.27 7.49 -2.30
C PHE A 390 -4.53 8.40 -3.28
N VAL A 391 -3.53 7.87 -3.99
CA VAL A 391 -2.79 8.62 -5.01
C VAL A 391 -3.69 8.97 -6.19
N ALA A 392 -4.50 8.03 -6.67
CA ALA A 392 -5.44 8.29 -7.76
C ALA A 392 -6.44 9.39 -7.39
N ASN A 393 -7.03 9.33 -6.19
CA ASN A 393 -7.94 10.36 -5.71
C ASN A 393 -7.26 11.73 -5.55
N LEU A 394 -6.03 11.75 -5.06
CA LEU A 394 -5.28 12.98 -4.84
C LEU A 394 -4.92 13.68 -6.17
N SER A 395 -4.68 12.89 -7.22
CA SER A 395 -4.48 13.37 -8.59
C SER A 395 -5.80 13.53 -9.38
N GLY A 396 -6.97 13.24 -8.81
CA GLY A 396 -8.26 13.30 -9.51
C GLY A 396 -8.43 12.27 -10.64
N LEU A 397 -7.69 11.16 -10.60
CA LEU A 397 -7.64 10.13 -11.63
C LEU A 397 -8.68 9.03 -11.37
N LYS A 398 -9.49 8.72 -12.38
CA LYS A 398 -10.51 7.64 -12.31
C LYS A 398 -10.06 6.30 -12.88
N ARG A 399 -8.86 6.25 -13.47
CA ARG A 399 -8.32 5.04 -14.13
C ARG A 399 -6.97 4.70 -13.53
N ILE A 400 -6.82 3.46 -13.08
CA ILE A 400 -5.56 2.91 -12.58
C ILE A 400 -5.17 1.71 -13.45
N PHE A 401 -3.97 1.77 -13.99
CA PHE A 401 -3.33 0.70 -14.75
C PHE A 401 -2.25 0.07 -13.89
N PHE A 402 -2.43 -1.19 -13.54
CA PHE A 402 -1.43 -1.98 -12.82
C PHE A 402 -0.51 -2.68 -13.80
N ARG A 403 0.77 -2.66 -13.46
CA ARG A 403 1.76 -3.49 -14.12
C ARG A 403 2.84 -4.04 -13.18
N GLY A 404 3.55 -5.04 -13.66
CA GLY A 404 4.78 -5.60 -13.11
C GLY A 404 4.61 -7.05 -12.65
N ALA A 405 5.71 -7.82 -12.67
CA ALA A 405 5.72 -9.28 -12.49
C ALA A 405 4.99 -9.80 -11.24
N TYR A 406 4.77 -8.95 -10.22
CA TYR A 406 3.94 -9.27 -9.07
C TYR A 406 2.46 -9.55 -9.42
N VAL A 407 1.95 -8.91 -10.47
CA VAL A 407 0.54 -8.91 -10.88
C VAL A 407 0.31 -9.72 -12.15
N CYS A 408 1.22 -9.68 -13.13
CA CYS A 408 1.07 -10.39 -14.42
C CYS A 408 0.74 -11.86 -14.23
N GLY A 409 -0.30 -12.35 -14.91
CA GLY A 409 -0.63 -13.78 -14.94
C GLY A 409 -0.96 -14.38 -13.56
N HIS A 410 -1.15 -13.53 -12.55
CA HIS A 410 -1.51 -13.92 -11.19
C HIS A 410 -2.93 -13.47 -10.89
N GLU A 411 -3.89 -14.21 -11.44
CA GLU A 411 -5.33 -13.90 -11.39
C GLU A 411 -5.83 -13.62 -9.97
N LYS A 412 -5.37 -14.39 -8.97
CA LYS A 412 -5.74 -14.16 -7.57
C LYS A 412 -5.27 -12.81 -7.05
N THR A 413 -4.08 -12.36 -7.44
CA THR A 413 -3.53 -11.05 -7.06
C THR A 413 -4.33 -9.95 -7.75
N MET A 414 -4.55 -10.07 -9.07
CA MET A 414 -5.36 -9.13 -9.85
C MET A 414 -6.78 -8.97 -9.30
N ASP A 415 -7.42 -10.09 -8.98
CA ASP A 415 -8.76 -10.13 -8.41
C ASP A 415 -8.81 -9.49 -7.00
N LYS A 416 -7.82 -9.76 -6.14
CA LYS A 416 -7.72 -9.10 -4.83
C LYS A 416 -7.52 -7.58 -4.95
N ILE A 417 -6.65 -7.11 -5.84
CA ILE A 417 -6.48 -5.66 -6.12
C ILE A 417 -7.80 -5.06 -6.57
N SER A 418 -8.47 -5.71 -7.53
CA SER A 418 -9.74 -5.25 -8.11
C SER A 418 -10.85 -5.15 -7.06
N ARG A 419 -11.01 -6.19 -6.23
CA ARG A 419 -12.01 -6.22 -5.15
C ARG A 419 -11.72 -5.16 -4.09
N SER A 420 -10.46 -5.00 -3.68
CA SER A 420 -10.03 -3.94 -2.75
C SER A 420 -10.35 -2.55 -3.30
N LEU A 421 -9.93 -2.25 -4.53
CA LEU A 421 -10.18 -0.95 -5.15
C LEU A 421 -11.66 -0.67 -5.34
N LYS A 422 -12.44 -1.66 -5.79
CA LYS A 422 -13.89 -1.52 -5.94
C LYS A 422 -14.56 -1.22 -4.59
N TYR A 423 -14.14 -1.86 -3.51
CA TYR A 423 -14.64 -1.60 -2.17
C TYR A 423 -14.32 -0.17 -1.71
N TRP A 424 -13.05 0.24 -1.74
CA TRP A 424 -12.62 1.55 -1.23
C TRP A 424 -13.06 2.73 -2.09
N SER A 425 -13.12 2.54 -3.42
CA SER A 425 -13.60 3.57 -4.35
C SER A 425 -15.11 3.58 -4.55
N LYS A 426 -15.86 2.65 -3.94
CA LYS A 426 -17.29 2.43 -4.22
C LYS A 426 -17.59 2.26 -5.73
N GLY A 427 -16.63 1.76 -6.49
CA GLY A 427 -16.72 1.57 -7.94
C GLY A 427 -16.39 2.80 -8.79
N GLU A 428 -15.96 3.92 -8.21
CA GLU A 428 -15.62 5.15 -8.94
C GLU A 428 -14.31 5.05 -9.73
N VAL A 429 -13.43 4.11 -9.37
CA VAL A 429 -12.12 3.91 -10.00
C VAL A 429 -12.11 2.64 -10.84
N GLN A 430 -11.80 2.80 -12.13
CA GLN A 430 -11.59 1.69 -13.05
C GLN A 430 -10.18 1.12 -12.87
N THR A 431 -10.11 -0.19 -12.65
CA THR A 431 -8.86 -0.95 -12.53
C THR A 431 -8.59 -1.72 -13.82
N THR A 432 -7.39 -1.57 -14.38
CA THR A 432 -6.94 -2.29 -15.59
C THR A 432 -5.57 -2.93 -15.35
N PHE A 433 -5.33 -4.12 -15.90
CA PHE A 433 -4.06 -4.83 -15.81
C PHE A 433 -3.44 -4.96 -17.20
N LEU A 434 -2.12 -4.75 -17.31
CA LEU A 434 -1.40 -4.85 -18.57
C LEU A 434 -0.82 -6.25 -18.76
N CYS A 435 -1.20 -6.93 -19.85
CA CYS A 435 -0.86 -8.35 -20.07
C CYS A 435 0.56 -8.62 -20.59
N HIS A 436 1.27 -7.62 -21.14
CA HIS A 436 2.57 -7.80 -21.84
C HIS A 436 3.73 -7.14 -21.06
N GLU A 437 3.83 -7.45 -19.77
CA GLU A 437 4.71 -6.72 -18.85
C GLU A 437 6.06 -7.39 -18.57
N GLY A 438 7.02 -6.58 -18.13
CA GLY A 438 8.46 -6.87 -18.20
C GLY A 438 9.11 -6.32 -19.48
N PHE A 439 8.36 -6.31 -20.59
CA PHE A 439 8.85 -5.86 -21.89
C PHE A 439 8.46 -4.42 -22.23
N LEU A 440 7.49 -3.79 -21.57
CA LEU A 440 7.07 -2.41 -21.90
C LEU A 440 8.20 -1.38 -21.82
N GLY A 441 9.14 -1.55 -20.88
CA GLY A 441 10.34 -0.71 -20.81
C GLY A 441 11.25 -0.93 -22.01
N THR A 442 11.48 -2.19 -22.37
CA THR A 442 12.24 -2.60 -23.56
C THR A 442 11.58 -2.13 -24.86
N LEU A 443 10.26 -2.21 -24.96
CA LEU A 443 9.46 -1.77 -26.09
C LEU A 443 9.49 -0.23 -26.22
N GLY A 444 9.42 0.49 -25.10
CA GLY A 444 9.63 1.93 -25.08
C GLY A 444 11.03 2.34 -25.56
N ALA A 445 12.07 1.62 -25.13
CA ALA A 445 13.43 1.82 -25.61
C ALA A 445 13.57 1.48 -27.09
N PHE A 446 12.91 0.41 -27.54
CA PHE A 446 12.86 0.04 -28.95
C PHE A 446 12.22 1.14 -29.81
N TRP A 447 11.08 1.69 -29.39
CA TRP A 447 10.43 2.82 -30.07
C TRP A 447 11.25 4.10 -30.06
N SER A 448 12.15 4.30 -29.10
CA SER A 448 13.05 5.44 -29.13
C SER A 448 14.00 5.42 -30.33
N TYR A 449 14.30 4.24 -30.89
CA TYR A 449 15.15 4.13 -32.09
C TYR A 449 14.46 4.63 -33.36
N GLU A 450 13.13 4.52 -33.46
CA GLU A 450 12.37 5.20 -34.52
C GLU A 450 12.50 6.72 -34.40
N ASN A 451 12.37 7.26 -33.17
CA ASN A 451 12.59 8.70 -32.92
C ASN A 451 14.05 9.15 -33.18
N MET A 452 14.99 8.21 -33.33
CA MET A 452 16.39 8.44 -33.69
C MET A 452 16.66 8.28 -35.20
N GLY A 453 15.63 8.05 -36.03
CA GLY A 453 15.76 7.95 -37.48
C GLY A 453 16.29 6.60 -37.99
N ILE A 454 16.16 5.53 -37.20
CA ILE A 454 16.43 4.15 -37.65
C ILE A 454 15.14 3.58 -38.26
N ASP A 455 14.77 4.10 -39.43
CA ASP A 455 13.53 3.75 -40.10
C ASP A 455 13.53 2.26 -40.53
N GLY A 456 12.46 1.53 -40.17
CA GLY A 456 12.24 0.14 -40.59
C GLY A 456 12.55 -0.94 -39.56
N LEU A 457 13.18 -0.62 -38.42
CA LEU A 457 13.43 -1.60 -37.36
C LEU A 457 12.16 -1.93 -36.58
N ALA A 458 11.31 -0.93 -36.34
CA ALA A 458 10.08 -1.04 -35.56
C ALA A 458 8.81 -1.07 -36.43
N SER A 459 8.87 -1.77 -37.57
CA SER A 459 7.69 -1.92 -38.42
C SER A 459 6.51 -2.53 -37.64
N HIS A 460 5.30 -2.06 -37.96
CA HIS A 460 4.04 -2.49 -37.30
C HIS A 460 3.86 -4.02 -37.29
N GLU A 461 4.42 -4.71 -38.29
CA GLU A 461 4.30 -6.16 -38.47
C GLU A 461 5.26 -6.93 -37.55
N VAL A 462 6.54 -6.53 -37.48
CA VAL A 462 7.52 -7.08 -36.52
C VAL A 462 7.09 -6.80 -35.08
N ILE A 463 6.54 -5.62 -34.79
CA ILE A 463 6.01 -5.30 -33.45
C ILE A 463 4.80 -6.18 -33.11
N ARG A 464 3.88 -6.38 -34.06
CA ARG A 464 2.72 -7.24 -33.84
C ARG A 464 3.16 -8.68 -33.61
N GLU A 465 4.16 -9.17 -34.33
CA GLU A 465 4.77 -10.49 -34.09
C GLU A 465 5.50 -10.56 -32.73
N VAL A 466 6.23 -9.53 -32.32
CA VAL A 466 6.90 -9.49 -31.02
C VAL A 466 5.90 -9.41 -29.88
N LEU A 467 4.83 -8.62 -30.00
CA LEU A 467 3.79 -8.48 -28.98
C LEU A 467 2.90 -9.73 -28.89
N LEU A 468 2.48 -10.29 -30.03
CA LEU A 468 1.63 -11.49 -30.07
C LEU A 468 2.43 -12.79 -29.88
N GLY A 469 3.72 -12.77 -30.18
CA GLY A 469 4.66 -13.88 -29.99
C GLY A 469 5.35 -13.86 -28.63
N ALA A 470 5.34 -12.72 -27.91
CA ALA A 470 5.74 -12.67 -26.51
C ALA A 470 4.75 -13.53 -25.71
N PRO A 471 5.21 -14.61 -25.06
CA PRO A 471 4.30 -15.45 -24.31
C PRO A 471 3.62 -14.62 -23.22
N TYR A 472 2.29 -14.76 -23.10
CA TYR A 472 1.55 -14.32 -21.91
C TYR A 472 2.02 -15.20 -20.74
N THR A 473 3.16 -14.84 -20.16
CA THR A 473 3.80 -15.64 -19.11
C THR A 473 3.18 -15.34 -17.77
N GLY A 474 2.00 -15.92 -17.53
CA GLY A 474 1.61 -16.32 -16.17
C GLY A 474 2.43 -17.50 -15.64
N GLN A 475 3.44 -17.94 -16.39
CA GLN A 475 4.48 -18.88 -15.98
C GLN A 475 5.83 -18.30 -16.42
N PHE A 476 6.68 -17.96 -15.46
CA PHE A 476 8.10 -17.84 -15.75
C PHE A 476 8.57 -19.15 -16.41
N PRO A 477 9.48 -19.13 -17.39
CA PRO A 477 10.08 -20.37 -17.88
C PRO A 477 10.84 -21.03 -16.73
N SER A 478 10.18 -22.01 -16.10
CA SER A 478 10.84 -23.07 -15.35
C SER A 478 11.62 -23.89 -16.36
N SER A 479 12.90 -23.58 -16.54
CA SER A 479 13.80 -24.58 -17.07
C SER A 479 14.09 -25.56 -15.93
N PRO A 480 13.70 -26.85 -16.02
CA PRO A 480 14.11 -27.83 -15.04
C PRO A 480 15.60 -28.06 -15.24
N LEU A 481 16.43 -27.68 -14.27
CA LEU A 481 17.73 -28.33 -14.12
C LEU A 481 17.44 -29.76 -13.67
N THR A 482 17.43 -30.68 -14.62
CA THR A 482 17.43 -32.12 -14.34
C THR A 482 18.67 -32.48 -13.52
N PRO A 483 18.54 -33.26 -12.45
CA PRO A 483 19.65 -33.70 -11.63
C PRO A 483 20.35 -34.88 -12.29
N GLU A 484 21.18 -34.62 -13.28
CA GLU A 484 22.23 -35.57 -13.68
C GLU A 484 23.54 -34.81 -13.87
N GLN A 485 24.59 -35.35 -13.26
CA GLN A 485 26.01 -34.95 -13.34
C GLN A 485 26.52 -33.93 -12.31
N GLU A 486 26.38 -34.29 -11.02
CA GLU A 486 27.47 -34.08 -10.07
C GLU A 486 28.63 -35.04 -10.42
N ASN A 487 29.48 -34.65 -11.37
CA ASN A 487 30.92 -34.95 -11.42
C ASN A 487 31.52 -34.47 -12.74
N GLY A 488 32.29 -33.38 -12.72
CA GLY A 488 33.07 -32.95 -13.87
C GLY A 488 33.45 -31.47 -13.81
N GLY A 489 34.63 -31.17 -13.27
CA GLY A 489 35.16 -29.81 -13.21
C GLY A 489 35.45 -29.21 -14.59
N ASN A 490 35.26 -27.89 -14.68
CA ASN A 490 35.93 -26.88 -15.51
C ASN A 490 36.22 -27.11 -17.02
N VAL A 491 35.85 -28.22 -17.65
CA VAL A 491 36.19 -28.54 -19.06
C VAL A 491 35.14 -28.01 -20.05
N ASN A 492 33.93 -27.68 -19.60
CA ASN A 492 32.80 -27.38 -20.52
C ASN A 492 32.78 -25.92 -21.03
N ALA A 493 33.36 -24.97 -20.29
CA ALA A 493 33.33 -23.55 -20.69
C ALA A 493 34.30 -23.23 -21.85
N GLU A 494 35.48 -23.84 -21.87
CA GLU A 494 36.47 -23.61 -22.93
C GLU A 494 36.03 -24.21 -24.26
N VAL A 495 35.36 -25.37 -24.24
CA VAL A 495 34.79 -26.02 -25.42
C VAL A 495 33.66 -25.18 -26.02
N GLU A 496 32.80 -24.61 -25.18
CA GLU A 496 31.71 -23.73 -25.63
C GLU A 496 32.25 -22.40 -26.18
N VAL A 497 33.30 -21.84 -25.58
CA VAL A 497 33.98 -20.63 -26.10
C VAL A 497 34.63 -20.90 -27.45
N GLU A 498 35.28 -22.06 -27.63
CA GLU A 498 35.86 -22.45 -28.93
C GLU A 498 34.80 -22.70 -30.00
N ARG A 499 33.65 -23.28 -29.62
CA ARG A 499 32.51 -23.44 -30.52
C ARG A 499 31.96 -22.07 -30.96
N LEU A 500 31.72 -21.16 -30.01
CA LEU A 500 31.23 -19.81 -30.29
C LEU A 500 32.21 -18.98 -31.12
N ARG A 501 33.52 -19.23 -31.01
CA ARG A 501 34.53 -18.60 -31.88
C ARG A 501 34.46 -19.11 -33.32
N ARG A 502 34.23 -20.41 -33.53
CA ARG A 502 34.05 -20.98 -34.87
C ARG A 502 32.77 -20.47 -35.52
N ASP A 503 31.66 -20.45 -34.77
CA ASP A 503 30.37 -19.96 -35.27
C ASP A 503 30.45 -18.47 -35.64
N ASN A 504 31.15 -17.65 -34.85
CA ASN A 504 31.42 -16.25 -35.20
C ASN A 504 32.31 -16.10 -36.45
N ALA A 505 33.29 -16.97 -36.65
CA ALA A 505 34.14 -16.93 -37.85
C ALA A 505 33.37 -17.27 -39.13
N VAL A 506 32.43 -18.22 -39.04
CA VAL A 506 31.52 -18.56 -40.15
C VAL A 506 30.61 -17.39 -40.47
N LEU A 507 29.97 -16.79 -39.45
CA LEU A 507 29.09 -15.62 -39.64
C LEU A 507 29.84 -14.41 -40.23
N LYS A 508 31.08 -14.19 -39.81
CA LYS A 508 31.90 -13.10 -40.34
C LYS A 508 32.27 -13.32 -41.82
N SER A 509 32.57 -14.57 -42.19
CA SER A 509 32.84 -14.94 -43.59
C SER A 509 31.59 -14.77 -44.47
N GLU A 510 30.41 -15.13 -43.94
CA GLU A 510 29.14 -14.96 -44.66
C GLU A 510 28.78 -13.48 -44.81
N LEU A 511 29.05 -12.66 -43.80
CA LEU A 511 28.88 -11.20 -43.87
C LEU A 511 29.78 -10.58 -44.95
N GLU A 512 31.05 -10.99 -45.02
CA GLU A 512 31.98 -10.53 -46.07
C GLU A 512 31.58 -11.01 -47.48
N ARG A 513 30.95 -12.19 -47.59
CA ARG A 513 30.36 -12.67 -48.85
C ARG A 513 29.19 -11.79 -49.28
N LEU A 514 28.25 -11.55 -48.38
CA LEU A 514 27.07 -10.72 -48.64
C LEU A 514 27.43 -9.27 -48.95
N GLN A 515 28.45 -8.70 -48.29
CA GLN A 515 28.94 -7.36 -48.60
C GLN A 515 29.54 -7.25 -50.01
N ARG A 516 30.27 -8.28 -50.47
CA ARG A 516 30.78 -8.34 -51.85
C ARG A 516 29.65 -8.47 -52.87
N GLU A 517 28.69 -9.34 -52.61
CA GLU A 517 27.53 -9.56 -53.48
C GLU A 517 26.69 -8.27 -53.60
N ASN A 518 26.52 -7.54 -52.50
CA ASN A 518 25.82 -6.26 -52.48
C ASN A 518 26.61 -5.15 -53.21
N ALA A 519 27.94 -5.13 -53.10
CA ALA A 519 28.78 -4.22 -53.87
C ALA A 519 28.71 -4.49 -55.39
N GLU A 520 28.70 -5.76 -55.81
CA GLU A 520 28.53 -6.14 -57.21
C GLU A 520 27.14 -5.78 -57.76
N LEU A 521 26.09 -5.98 -56.96
CA LEU A 521 24.73 -5.58 -57.33
C LEU A 521 24.61 -4.06 -57.49
N LYS A 522 25.21 -3.28 -56.58
CA LYS A 522 25.27 -1.81 -56.71
C LYS A 522 26.03 -1.38 -57.97
N ALA A 523 27.15 -2.03 -58.30
CA ALA A 523 27.90 -1.72 -59.52
C ALA A 523 27.13 -2.07 -60.80
N LYS A 524 26.32 -3.14 -60.80
CA LYS A 524 25.42 -3.48 -61.90
C LYS A 524 24.26 -2.50 -62.04
N LEU A 525 23.74 -1.99 -60.92
CA LEU A 525 22.67 -0.99 -60.92
C LEU A 525 23.14 0.33 -61.54
N VAL A 526 24.33 0.82 -61.16
CA VAL A 526 24.93 2.04 -61.72
C VAL A 526 25.16 1.92 -63.24
N LYS A 527 25.64 0.77 -63.71
CA LYS A 527 25.80 0.51 -65.16
C LYS A 527 24.48 0.38 -65.91
N SER A 528 23.42 -0.06 -65.25
CA SER A 528 22.07 -0.12 -65.83
C SER A 528 21.45 1.27 -65.95
N ASP A 529 21.70 2.16 -64.99
CA ASP A 529 21.22 3.55 -65.02
C ASP A 529 21.97 4.39 -66.07
N GLU A 530 23.27 4.16 -66.26
CA GLU A 530 24.07 4.79 -67.34
C GLU A 530 23.66 4.30 -68.74
N ALA A 531 23.18 3.06 -68.88
CA ALA A 531 22.67 2.52 -70.13
C ALA A 531 21.23 2.98 -70.46
N ALA A 532 20.52 3.55 -69.48
CA ALA A 532 19.18 4.13 -69.66
C ALA A 532 19.20 5.64 -69.94
N THR A 533 20.36 6.30 -69.79
CA THR A 533 20.56 7.74 -70.08
C THR A 533 21.29 8.03 -71.42
N LEU A 534 21.62 6.99 -72.20
CA LEU A 534 22.09 7.06 -73.59
C LEU A 534 20.98 6.60 -74.54
#